data_AF-A0A355GKL1-F1
#
_entry.id   AF-A0A355GKL1-F1
#
_cell.length_a   1.000
_cell.length_b   1.000
_cell.length_c   1.000
_cell.angle_alpha   90.00
_cell.angle_beta   90.00
_cell.angle_gamma   90.00
#
_symmetry.space_group_name_H-M   'P 1'
#
loop_
_entity.id
_entity.type
_entity.pdbx_description
1 polymer ?
#
loop_
_entity_poly.entity_id
_entity_poly.type
_entity_poly.pdbx_seq_one_letter_code
_entity_poly.pdbx_strand_id
1 'polypeptide(L)'
;MFRSKVSIVSLILFLLISVTVQAEVVSIEATVKSIDAKAHTITVQRKDKTTELDVSRKAKITLLDKDATLESLKAGQEVTLTFHTELEIVLKIEASKEPEKSEVLNLSEFNTSETDMTPWLSSDGLTIYWSAGTFPSDWWIWTASRKDASSLFKDKKRLFRGHSPVVSHDGLELIFNAPDSPKFFATTRDSTEDEFRRPRVIEELRFNKENQSAPRSLSHDGLSLYFDYLDKKHNPKFEIWFTTRKNRNSAWKPAQPVKISTQDALKGLSFTQPFLTDDQLEMYVVVGKESEKPNIRFGILSRKTLDAPFSSIRYIDHQGWQRPVSELPDPTLRPCHAGTIPHLKTSLSV
;
A
#
# COMPACT_ATOMS: atom_id res chain seq x y z
N MET A 1 108.73 -6.24 -4.53
CA MET A 1 108.22 -7.62 -4.29
C MET A 1 106.91 -7.49 -3.51
N PHE A 2 105.90 -8.30 -3.84
CA PHE A 2 104.47 -8.29 -3.37
C PHE A 2 103.56 -7.25 -4.06
N ARG A 3 102.70 -7.66 -5.02
CA ARG A 3 101.35 -8.32 -4.93
C ARG A 3 100.31 -7.39 -4.30
N SER A 4 99.03 -7.32 -4.68
CA SER A 4 98.17 -7.83 -5.76
C SER A 4 96.78 -7.21 -5.51
N LYS A 5 96.00 -7.02 -6.56
CA LYS A 5 94.62 -6.47 -6.64
C LYS A 5 93.60 -7.18 -5.72
N VAL A 6 92.47 -6.54 -5.43
CA VAL A 6 91.12 -6.92 -5.94
C VAL A 6 90.01 -6.01 -5.38
N SER A 7 89.11 -5.65 -6.30
CA SER A 7 87.89 -4.85 -6.19
C SER A 7 86.74 -5.65 -5.57
N ILE A 8 85.89 -5.03 -4.74
CA ILE A 8 84.63 -5.60 -4.25
C ILE A 8 83.48 -4.66 -4.65
N VAL A 9 82.70 -5.12 -5.62
CA VAL A 9 81.43 -4.53 -6.08
C VAL A 9 80.32 -5.06 -5.17
N SER A 10 79.58 -4.18 -4.51
CA SER A 10 78.37 -4.52 -3.75
C SER A 10 77.14 -4.47 -4.65
N LEU A 11 76.43 -5.60 -4.76
CA LEU A 11 75.16 -5.75 -5.47
C LEU A 11 74.03 -5.87 -4.42
N ILE A 12 73.24 -4.81 -4.25
CA ILE A 12 72.03 -4.82 -3.39
C ILE A 12 70.84 -5.18 -4.28
N LEU A 13 70.30 -6.39 -4.09
CA LEU A 13 69.13 -6.92 -4.79
C LEU A 13 67.87 -6.63 -3.96
N PHE A 14 67.09 -5.62 -4.35
CA PHE A 14 65.77 -5.35 -3.79
C PHE A 14 64.76 -6.38 -4.33
N LEU A 15 64.32 -7.30 -3.47
CA LEU A 15 63.26 -8.26 -3.76
C LEU A 15 61.89 -7.60 -3.50
N LEU A 16 61.25 -7.08 -4.54
CA LEU A 16 59.87 -6.61 -4.52
C LEU A 16 58.92 -7.82 -4.46
N ILE A 17 58.39 -8.12 -3.29
CA ILE A 17 57.32 -9.11 -3.11
C ILE A 17 55.99 -8.39 -3.39
N SER A 18 55.47 -8.56 -4.60
CA SER A 18 54.14 -8.10 -4.99
C SER A 18 53.09 -8.95 -4.28
N VAL A 19 52.52 -8.46 -3.17
CA VAL A 19 51.34 -9.07 -2.57
C VAL A 19 50.15 -8.68 -3.46
N THR A 20 49.73 -9.58 -4.34
CA THR A 20 48.46 -9.41 -5.06
C THR A 20 47.34 -9.66 -4.06
N VAL A 21 46.76 -8.59 -3.53
CA VAL A 21 45.46 -8.64 -2.84
C VAL A 21 44.44 -9.07 -3.89
N GLN A 22 44.15 -10.37 -3.94
CA GLN A 22 43.02 -10.86 -4.72
C GLN A 22 41.78 -10.52 -3.92
N ALA A 23 41.05 -9.52 -4.40
CA ALA A 23 39.83 -9.14 -3.74
C ALA A 23 38.81 -10.28 -3.76
N GLU A 24 38.21 -10.51 -2.60
CA GLU A 24 37.33 -11.65 -2.38
C GLU A 24 36.00 -11.43 -3.10
N VAL A 25 35.67 -12.33 -4.02
CA VAL A 25 34.38 -12.39 -4.68
C VAL A 25 33.53 -13.42 -3.95
N VAL A 26 32.36 -13.01 -3.47
CA VAL A 26 31.46 -13.87 -2.70
C VAL A 26 30.11 -13.98 -3.38
N SER A 27 29.42 -15.11 -3.17
CA SER A 27 28.06 -15.33 -3.63
C SER A 27 27.09 -15.40 -2.45
N ILE A 28 25.95 -14.73 -2.56
CA ILE A 28 24.90 -14.72 -1.52
C ILE A 28 23.53 -14.95 -2.15
N GLU A 29 22.68 -15.68 -1.44
CA GLU A 29 21.24 -15.75 -1.73
C GLU A 29 20.51 -14.59 -1.03
N ALA A 30 19.60 -13.94 -1.75
CA ALA A 30 18.81 -12.84 -1.24
C ALA A 30 17.48 -12.70 -1.99
N THR A 31 16.56 -11.90 -1.45
CA THR A 31 15.30 -11.53 -2.11
C THR A 31 15.36 -10.08 -2.55
N VAL A 32 15.02 -9.80 -3.82
CA VAL A 32 14.97 -8.43 -4.34
C VAL A 32 13.86 -7.64 -3.64
N LYS A 33 14.18 -6.44 -3.13
CA LYS A 33 13.21 -5.50 -2.57
C LYS A 33 12.83 -4.39 -3.55
N SER A 34 13.83 -3.81 -4.19
CA SER A 34 13.65 -2.76 -5.17
C SER A 34 14.85 -2.71 -6.12
N ILE A 35 14.64 -2.07 -7.27
CA ILE A 35 15.63 -1.92 -8.33
C ILE A 35 15.54 -0.49 -8.83
N ASP A 36 16.69 0.18 -8.93
CA ASP A 36 16.83 1.42 -9.68
C ASP A 36 17.80 1.19 -10.84
N ALA A 37 17.25 0.83 -11.99
CA ALA A 37 18.04 0.54 -13.17
C ALA A 37 18.78 1.78 -13.72
N LYS A 38 18.31 3.00 -13.43
CA LYS A 38 18.97 4.24 -13.85
C LYS A 38 20.18 4.55 -12.98
N ALA A 39 20.04 4.34 -11.67
CA ALA A 39 21.14 4.44 -10.72
C ALA A 39 22.08 3.23 -10.78
N HIS A 40 21.65 2.13 -11.44
CA HIS A 40 22.30 0.83 -11.40
C HIS A 40 22.44 0.30 -9.96
N THR A 41 21.41 0.44 -9.13
CA THR A 41 21.42 -0.11 -7.77
C THR A 41 20.33 -1.17 -7.60
N ILE A 42 20.61 -2.13 -6.71
CA ILE A 42 19.66 -3.16 -6.30
C ILE A 42 19.59 -3.20 -4.78
N THR A 43 18.39 -3.14 -4.23
CA THR A 43 18.17 -3.36 -2.80
C THR A 43 17.69 -4.78 -2.59
N VAL A 44 18.40 -5.53 -1.75
CA VAL A 44 18.06 -6.93 -1.44
C VAL A 44 17.90 -7.14 0.06
N GLN A 45 17.04 -8.09 0.43
CA GLN A 45 16.88 -8.57 1.80
C GLN A 45 17.57 -9.92 1.95
N ARG A 46 18.42 -10.05 2.96
CA ARG A 46 19.04 -11.30 3.41
C ARG A 46 18.69 -11.51 4.87
N LYS A 47 17.92 -12.55 5.17
CA LYS A 47 17.35 -12.75 6.51
C LYS A 47 16.57 -11.48 6.91
N ASP A 48 16.93 -10.84 8.02
CA ASP A 48 16.28 -9.63 8.53
C ASP A 48 17.01 -8.33 8.20
N LYS A 49 18.04 -8.38 7.31
CA LYS A 49 18.81 -7.20 6.91
C LYS A 49 18.55 -6.85 5.45
N THR A 50 18.27 -5.58 5.21
CA THR A 50 18.17 -4.98 3.87
C THR A 50 19.47 -4.25 3.55
N THR A 51 20.01 -4.46 2.35
CA THR A 51 21.23 -3.80 1.86
C THR A 51 21.00 -3.30 0.44
N GLU A 52 21.38 -2.05 0.17
CA GLU A 52 21.49 -1.52 -1.19
C GLU A 52 22.91 -1.77 -1.72
N LEU A 53 23.01 -2.27 -2.94
CA LEU A 53 24.27 -2.61 -3.60
C LEU A 53 24.33 -1.98 -4.98
N ASP A 54 25.52 -1.49 -5.35
CA ASP A 54 25.79 -1.02 -6.70
C ASP A 54 25.91 -2.22 -7.66
N VAL A 55 25.32 -2.11 -8.84
CA VAL A 55 25.37 -3.14 -9.89
C VAL A 55 26.34 -2.69 -10.96
N SER A 56 27.38 -3.49 -11.20
CA SER A 56 28.34 -3.22 -12.27
C SER A 56 27.60 -3.09 -13.61
N ARG A 57 27.99 -2.11 -14.42
CA ARG A 57 27.50 -1.97 -15.81
C ARG A 57 27.84 -3.18 -16.70
N LYS A 58 28.80 -4.00 -16.26
CA LYS A 58 29.21 -5.25 -16.91
C LYS A 58 28.69 -6.48 -16.17
N ALA A 59 27.78 -6.30 -15.21
CA ALA A 59 27.25 -7.43 -14.45
C ALA A 59 26.53 -8.38 -15.39
N LYS A 60 26.77 -9.69 -15.21
CA LYS A 60 26.01 -10.71 -15.93
C LYS A 60 24.70 -10.96 -15.19
N ILE A 61 23.58 -10.67 -15.83
CA ILE A 61 22.25 -10.84 -15.25
C ILE A 61 21.53 -11.93 -16.01
N THR A 62 21.07 -12.96 -15.30
CA THR A 62 20.30 -14.05 -15.88
C THR A 62 18.99 -14.27 -15.14
N LEU A 63 17.93 -14.50 -15.89
CA LEU A 63 16.60 -14.84 -15.41
C LEU A 63 16.20 -16.17 -16.03
N LEU A 64 15.99 -17.21 -15.21
CA LEU A 64 15.71 -18.57 -15.70
C LEU A 64 16.75 -19.02 -16.75
N ASP A 65 18.03 -18.85 -16.42
CA ASP A 65 19.19 -19.19 -17.25
C ASP A 65 19.28 -18.47 -18.62
N LYS A 66 18.45 -17.44 -18.83
CA LYS A 66 18.50 -16.58 -20.03
C LYS A 66 19.11 -15.23 -19.68
N ASP A 67 19.91 -14.70 -20.60
CA ASP A 67 20.44 -13.34 -20.46
C ASP A 67 19.30 -12.34 -20.30
N ALA A 68 19.45 -11.45 -19.34
CA ALA A 68 18.42 -10.55 -18.87
C ALA A 68 19.03 -9.17 -18.57
N THR A 69 18.18 -8.17 -18.37
CA THR A 69 18.60 -6.82 -17.95
C THR A 69 18.18 -6.55 -16.52
N LEU A 70 18.78 -5.53 -15.89
CA LEU A 70 18.46 -5.17 -14.52
C LEU A 70 16.96 -4.80 -14.36
N GLU A 71 16.37 -4.20 -15.39
CA GLU A 71 14.94 -3.83 -15.46
C GLU A 71 13.99 -5.03 -15.49
N SER A 72 14.49 -6.22 -15.86
CA SER A 72 13.65 -7.41 -15.98
C SER A 72 13.39 -8.12 -14.64
N LEU A 73 14.23 -7.86 -13.64
CA LEU A 73 14.08 -8.39 -12.30
C LEU A 73 12.94 -7.66 -11.57
N LYS A 74 12.28 -8.34 -10.63
CA LYS A 74 11.15 -7.76 -9.88
C LYS A 74 11.32 -7.93 -8.38
N ALA A 75 10.69 -7.05 -7.60
CA ALA A 75 10.60 -7.21 -6.16
C ALA A 75 9.95 -8.56 -5.78
N GLY A 76 10.42 -9.16 -4.69
CA GLY A 76 10.00 -10.49 -4.23
C GLY A 76 10.74 -11.65 -4.90
N GLN A 77 11.55 -11.39 -5.91
CA GLN A 77 12.28 -12.43 -6.62
C GLN A 77 13.50 -12.92 -5.83
N GLU A 78 13.67 -14.24 -5.74
CA GLU A 78 14.86 -14.85 -5.17
C GLU A 78 16.01 -14.79 -6.18
N VAL A 79 17.16 -14.32 -5.71
CA VAL A 79 18.36 -14.12 -6.52
C VAL A 79 19.60 -14.64 -5.81
N THR A 80 20.54 -15.17 -6.59
CA THR A 80 21.93 -15.35 -6.17
C THR A 80 22.75 -14.19 -6.72
N LEU A 81 23.33 -13.40 -5.82
CA LEU A 81 24.21 -12.28 -6.16
C LEU A 81 25.66 -12.73 -5.99
N THR A 82 26.50 -12.48 -6.99
CA THR A 82 27.95 -12.54 -6.83
C THR A 82 28.49 -11.12 -6.84
N PHE A 83 29.19 -10.71 -5.79
CA PHE A 83 29.65 -9.34 -5.62
C PHE A 83 31.03 -9.27 -4.97
N HIS A 84 31.70 -8.15 -5.17
CA HIS A 84 33.03 -7.86 -4.65
C HIS A 84 32.91 -7.22 -3.27
N THR A 85 33.45 -7.85 -2.22
CA THR A 85 33.19 -7.42 -0.83
C THR A 85 33.74 -6.02 -0.53
N GLU A 86 34.95 -5.70 -1.00
CA GLU A 86 35.58 -4.40 -0.70
C GLU A 86 34.96 -3.22 -1.46
N LEU A 87 34.36 -3.48 -2.62
CA LEU A 87 33.78 -2.45 -3.48
C LEU A 87 32.26 -2.38 -3.33
N GLU A 88 31.64 -3.38 -2.72
CA GLU A 88 30.18 -3.55 -2.62
C GLU A 88 29.48 -3.52 -3.99
N ILE A 89 30.18 -3.92 -5.05
CA ILE A 89 29.68 -3.95 -6.43
C ILE A 89 29.27 -5.38 -6.83
N VAL A 90 28.03 -5.54 -7.26
CA VAL A 90 27.47 -6.76 -7.84
C VAL A 90 28.01 -6.99 -9.24
N LEU A 91 28.56 -8.18 -9.46
CA LEU A 91 29.16 -8.64 -10.71
C LEU A 91 28.27 -9.65 -11.46
N LYS A 92 27.40 -10.37 -10.75
CA LYS A 92 26.49 -11.35 -11.34
C LYS A 92 25.19 -11.40 -10.55
N ILE A 93 24.06 -11.52 -11.25
CA ILE A 93 22.73 -11.72 -10.66
C ILE A 93 22.08 -12.90 -11.36
N GLU A 94 21.73 -13.93 -10.60
CA GLU A 94 21.04 -15.12 -11.11
C GLU A 94 19.69 -15.25 -10.41
N ALA A 95 18.62 -15.03 -11.15
CA ALA A 95 17.26 -15.19 -10.65
C ALA A 95 16.71 -16.56 -11.06
N SER A 96 16.55 -17.45 -10.07
CA SER A 96 16.22 -18.86 -10.28
C SER A 96 14.72 -19.15 -10.36
N LYS A 97 13.88 -18.20 -9.93
CA LYS A 97 12.43 -18.35 -9.93
C LYS A 97 11.79 -17.13 -10.61
N GLU A 98 10.80 -17.35 -11.46
CA GLU A 98 9.89 -16.26 -11.82
C GLU A 98 9.20 -15.77 -10.54
N PRO A 99 9.01 -14.45 -10.37
CA PRO A 99 8.21 -13.95 -9.26
C PRO A 99 6.86 -14.65 -9.32
N GLU A 100 6.42 -15.22 -8.19
CA GLU A 100 5.12 -15.88 -8.14
C GLU A 100 4.08 -14.91 -8.68
N LYS A 101 3.41 -15.34 -9.75
CA LYS A 101 2.38 -14.53 -10.37
C LYS A 101 1.29 -14.36 -9.33
N SER A 102 1.11 -13.14 -8.84
CA SER A 102 0.01 -12.84 -7.93
C SER A 102 -1.29 -13.21 -8.63
N GLU A 103 -2.01 -14.17 -8.05
CA GLU A 103 -3.30 -14.60 -8.56
C GLU A 103 -4.39 -13.73 -7.95
N VAL A 104 -5.32 -13.26 -8.79
CA VAL A 104 -6.53 -12.60 -8.33
C VAL A 104 -7.48 -13.68 -7.87
N LEU A 105 -7.64 -13.84 -6.57
CA LEU A 105 -8.56 -14.80 -5.99
C LEU A 105 -9.96 -14.17 -5.86
N ASN A 106 -10.98 -14.85 -6.38
CA ASN A 106 -12.37 -14.50 -6.12
C ASN A 106 -12.80 -15.05 -4.75
N LEU A 107 -13.01 -14.16 -3.78
CA LEU A 107 -13.42 -14.50 -2.42
C LEU A 107 -14.96 -14.60 -2.34
N SER A 108 -15.52 -15.57 -3.06
CA SER A 108 -16.97 -15.72 -3.22
C SER A 108 -17.68 -16.13 -1.93
N GLU A 109 -16.95 -16.63 -0.94
CA GLU A 109 -17.48 -16.97 0.38
C GLU A 109 -18.04 -15.76 1.15
N PHE A 110 -17.63 -14.54 0.76
CA PHE A 110 -18.12 -13.32 1.40
C PHE A 110 -19.48 -12.87 0.91
N ASN A 111 -19.75 -13.11 -0.37
CA ASN A 111 -20.90 -12.55 -1.07
C ASN A 111 -22.16 -12.76 -0.25
N THR A 112 -22.88 -11.67 -0.02
CA THR A 112 -24.23 -11.70 0.52
C THR A 112 -25.22 -11.67 -0.64
N SER A 113 -26.50 -11.85 -0.34
CA SER A 113 -27.57 -11.54 -1.29
C SER A 113 -27.81 -10.04 -1.45
N GLU A 114 -27.09 -9.22 -0.69
CA GLU A 114 -27.19 -7.76 -0.62
C GLU A 114 -25.99 -7.13 -1.34
N THR A 115 -25.92 -5.80 -1.36
CA THR A 115 -24.74 -5.11 -1.89
C THR A 115 -23.62 -5.17 -0.85
N ASP A 116 -22.50 -5.81 -1.18
CA ASP A 116 -21.29 -5.79 -0.36
C ASP A 116 -20.37 -4.63 -0.76
N MET A 117 -19.82 -3.89 0.21
CA MET A 117 -18.92 -2.77 -0.04
C MET A 117 -17.94 -2.51 1.10
N THR A 118 -16.92 -1.72 0.80
CA THR A 118 -15.94 -1.18 1.77
C THR A 118 -15.30 -2.27 2.64
N PRO A 119 -14.66 -3.28 2.03
CA PRO A 119 -13.91 -4.26 2.78
C PRO A 119 -12.74 -3.57 3.50
N TRP A 120 -12.44 -4.04 4.69
CA TRP A 120 -11.29 -3.69 5.49
C TRP A 120 -10.68 -4.98 6.02
N LEU A 121 -9.40 -5.23 5.70
CA LEU A 121 -8.67 -6.42 6.09
C LEU A 121 -7.71 -6.07 7.23
N SER A 122 -7.66 -6.92 8.26
CA SER A 122 -6.68 -6.79 9.35
C SER A 122 -5.25 -6.89 8.83
N SER A 123 -4.31 -6.33 9.58
CA SER A 123 -2.90 -6.28 9.21
C SER A 123 -2.25 -7.66 9.10
N ASP A 124 -2.70 -8.61 9.91
CA ASP A 124 -2.32 -10.03 9.81
C ASP A 124 -2.98 -10.75 8.62
N GLY A 125 -3.93 -10.11 7.94
CA GLY A 125 -4.67 -10.67 6.82
C GLY A 125 -5.66 -11.77 7.23
N LEU A 126 -5.95 -11.96 8.52
CA LEU A 126 -6.73 -13.09 9.03
C LEU A 126 -8.19 -12.75 9.34
N THR A 127 -8.53 -11.48 9.48
CA THR A 127 -9.88 -11.02 9.75
C THR A 127 -10.28 -9.96 8.73
N ILE A 128 -11.47 -10.08 8.16
CA ILE A 128 -12.05 -9.06 7.29
C ILE A 128 -13.28 -8.47 7.96
N TYR A 129 -13.51 -7.20 7.67
CA TYR A 129 -14.71 -6.45 8.00
C TYR A 129 -15.25 -5.84 6.72
N TRP A 130 -16.56 -5.86 6.50
CA TRP A 130 -17.14 -5.21 5.33
C TRP A 130 -18.55 -4.73 5.65
N SER A 131 -19.12 -3.93 4.77
CA SER A 131 -20.52 -3.51 4.89
C SER A 131 -21.35 -4.28 3.88
N ALA A 132 -22.49 -4.81 4.30
CA ALA A 132 -23.48 -5.38 3.40
C ALA A 132 -24.87 -4.82 3.73
N GLY A 133 -25.68 -4.57 2.70
CA GLY A 133 -27.00 -4.01 2.92
C GLY A 133 -27.71 -3.49 1.70
N THR A 134 -28.87 -2.90 1.97
CA THR A 134 -29.65 -2.16 0.96
C THR A 134 -29.60 -0.66 1.25
N PHE A 135 -29.09 0.10 0.29
CA PHE A 135 -29.09 1.56 0.36
C PHE A 135 -30.52 2.14 0.33
N PRO A 136 -30.84 3.19 1.12
CA PRO A 136 -29.94 3.93 2.02
C PRO A 136 -29.88 3.42 3.47
N SER A 137 -30.82 2.60 3.92
CA SER A 137 -31.13 2.53 5.36
C SER A 137 -30.77 1.23 6.06
N ASP A 138 -30.47 0.13 5.37
CA ASP A 138 -30.24 -1.16 6.04
C ASP A 138 -28.84 -1.71 5.77
N TRP A 139 -27.84 -0.97 6.24
CA TRP A 139 -26.43 -1.38 6.18
C TRP A 139 -25.99 -2.02 7.49
N TRP A 140 -25.30 -3.14 7.38
CA TRP A 140 -24.67 -3.84 8.49
C TRP A 140 -23.18 -4.03 8.23
N ILE A 141 -22.39 -3.86 9.28
CA ILE A 141 -20.99 -4.26 9.32
C ILE A 141 -20.95 -5.75 9.64
N TRP A 142 -20.29 -6.50 8.78
CA TRP A 142 -20.01 -7.91 8.93
C TRP A 142 -18.54 -8.14 9.23
N THR A 143 -18.23 -9.31 9.78
CA THR A 143 -16.86 -9.80 9.91
C THR A 143 -16.79 -11.29 9.63
N ALA A 144 -15.63 -11.75 9.21
CA ALA A 144 -15.28 -13.15 9.01
C ALA A 144 -13.78 -13.33 9.30
N SER A 145 -13.36 -14.54 9.65
CA SER A 145 -11.97 -14.84 9.99
C SER A 145 -11.48 -16.10 9.29
N ARG A 146 -10.16 -16.24 9.19
CA ARG A 146 -9.50 -17.43 8.65
C ARG A 146 -8.29 -17.79 9.49
N LYS A 147 -7.87 -19.06 9.39
CA LYS A 147 -6.73 -19.58 10.13
C LYS A 147 -5.39 -19.03 9.64
N ASP A 148 -5.25 -18.88 8.32
CA ASP A 148 -4.02 -18.46 7.65
C ASP A 148 -4.34 -17.84 6.28
N ALA A 149 -3.34 -17.23 5.63
CA ALA A 149 -3.51 -16.54 4.36
C ALA A 149 -3.96 -17.43 3.18
N SER A 150 -3.82 -18.76 3.31
CA SER A 150 -4.23 -19.75 2.30
C SER A 150 -5.62 -20.34 2.55
N SER A 151 -6.17 -20.14 3.74
CA SER A 151 -7.48 -20.63 4.12
C SER A 151 -8.61 -19.70 3.64
N LEU A 152 -9.76 -20.28 3.34
CA LEU A 152 -11.00 -19.52 3.14
C LEU A 152 -11.47 -18.87 4.43
N PHE A 153 -12.17 -17.76 4.30
CA PHE A 153 -12.81 -17.10 5.44
C PHE A 153 -14.05 -17.88 5.92
N LYS A 154 -14.27 -17.87 7.23
CA LYS A 154 -15.31 -18.58 7.96
C LYS A 154 -15.93 -17.66 9.02
N ASP A 155 -16.94 -18.19 9.72
CA ASP A 155 -17.55 -17.55 10.90
C ASP A 155 -18.10 -16.15 10.64
N LYS A 156 -18.70 -16.00 9.46
CA LYS A 156 -19.36 -14.76 9.01
C LYS A 156 -20.46 -14.36 10.01
N LYS A 157 -20.31 -13.18 10.62
CA LYS A 157 -21.25 -12.63 11.62
C LYS A 157 -21.50 -11.13 11.42
N ARG A 158 -22.72 -10.69 11.73
CA ARG A 158 -23.07 -9.26 11.82
C ARG A 158 -22.54 -8.68 13.13
N LEU A 159 -22.01 -7.47 13.08
CA LEU A 159 -21.50 -6.75 14.25
C LEU A 159 -22.42 -5.58 14.61
N PHE A 160 -22.50 -4.59 13.73
CA PHE A 160 -23.21 -3.33 13.99
C PHE A 160 -24.01 -2.92 12.78
N ARG A 161 -25.08 -2.17 13.02
CA ARG A 161 -25.74 -1.44 11.95
C ARG A 161 -24.87 -0.23 11.57
N GLY A 162 -24.44 -0.14 10.32
CA GLY A 162 -23.46 0.84 9.87
C GLY A 162 -22.77 0.45 8.58
N HIS A 163 -21.87 1.33 8.11
CA HIS A 163 -21.05 1.07 6.92
C HIS A 163 -19.66 1.71 7.02
N SER A 164 -18.81 1.36 6.05
CA SER A 164 -17.43 1.86 5.91
C SER A 164 -16.59 1.61 7.17
N PRO A 165 -16.45 0.34 7.62
CA PRO A 165 -15.64 0.04 8.80
C PRO A 165 -14.17 0.35 8.54
N VAL A 166 -13.51 0.91 9.55
CA VAL A 166 -12.06 0.99 9.65
C VAL A 166 -11.68 0.51 11.03
N VAL A 167 -10.73 -0.42 11.12
CA VAL A 167 -10.28 -0.98 12.39
C VAL A 167 -8.85 -0.53 12.67
N SER A 168 -8.47 -0.39 13.94
CA SER A 168 -7.08 -0.18 14.33
C SER A 168 -6.22 -1.37 13.98
N HIS A 169 -4.90 -1.15 13.84
CA HIS A 169 -3.95 -2.19 13.47
C HIS A 169 -3.94 -3.38 14.44
N ASP A 170 -4.16 -3.14 15.74
CA ASP A 170 -4.29 -4.18 16.76
C ASP A 170 -5.69 -4.81 16.85
N GLY A 171 -6.63 -4.38 16.00
CA GLY A 171 -7.98 -4.92 15.97
C GLY A 171 -8.87 -4.51 17.14
N LEU A 172 -8.45 -3.58 18.01
CA LEU A 172 -9.14 -3.26 19.27
C LEU A 172 -10.11 -2.07 19.20
N GLU A 173 -10.05 -1.25 18.15
CA GLU A 173 -10.93 -0.11 17.93
C GLU A 173 -11.50 -0.16 16.52
N LEU A 174 -12.81 0.07 16.38
CA LEU A 174 -13.51 0.13 15.10
C LEU A 174 -14.23 1.46 14.97
N ILE A 175 -13.99 2.17 13.87
CA ILE A 175 -14.63 3.44 13.51
C ILE A 175 -15.46 3.23 12.25
N PHE A 176 -16.68 3.79 12.22
CA PHE A 176 -17.63 3.57 11.13
C PHE A 176 -18.70 4.67 11.07
N ASN A 177 -19.53 4.66 10.02
CA ASN A 177 -20.74 5.48 9.92
C ASN A 177 -21.98 4.70 10.34
N ALA A 178 -22.89 5.31 11.10
CA ALA A 178 -24.24 4.78 11.22
C ALA A 178 -25.07 5.09 9.96
N PRO A 179 -26.00 4.23 9.51
CA PRO A 179 -26.70 4.42 8.24
C PRO A 179 -27.61 5.65 8.22
N ASP A 180 -28.08 6.07 9.38
CA ASP A 180 -29.02 7.16 9.61
C ASP A 180 -28.35 8.41 10.21
N SER A 181 -27.01 8.46 10.21
CA SER A 181 -26.26 9.56 10.82
C SER A 181 -25.07 10.01 9.97
N PRO A 182 -24.87 11.32 9.76
CA PRO A 182 -23.65 11.84 9.13
C PRO A 182 -22.43 11.78 10.07
N LYS A 183 -22.59 11.20 11.27
CA LYS A 183 -21.57 11.15 12.33
C LYS A 183 -20.78 9.86 12.27
N PHE A 184 -19.54 9.94 12.72
CA PHE A 184 -18.74 8.76 13.00
C PHE A 184 -19.06 8.18 14.37
N PHE A 185 -19.03 6.86 14.44
CA PHE A 185 -19.15 6.07 15.64
C PHE A 185 -17.85 5.32 15.87
N ALA A 186 -17.50 5.12 17.13
CA ALA A 186 -16.38 4.30 17.56
C ALA A 186 -16.85 3.24 18.55
N THR A 187 -16.24 2.06 18.49
CA THR A 187 -16.36 1.04 19.52
C THR A 187 -14.99 0.42 19.80
N THR A 188 -14.86 -0.20 20.98
CA THR A 188 -13.62 -0.80 21.47
C THR A 188 -13.90 -2.18 22.06
N ARG A 189 -12.85 -2.98 22.14
CA ARG A 189 -12.80 -4.26 22.86
C ARG A 189 -11.44 -4.39 23.55
N ASP A 190 -11.34 -5.29 24.52
CA ASP A 190 -10.11 -5.46 25.30
C ASP A 190 -9.10 -6.40 24.60
N SER A 191 -9.59 -7.40 23.85
CA SER A 191 -8.78 -8.30 23.02
C SER A 191 -9.45 -8.61 21.67
N THR A 192 -8.75 -9.27 20.75
CA THR A 192 -9.29 -9.70 19.45
C THR A 192 -10.33 -10.81 19.55
N GLU A 193 -10.40 -11.51 20.68
CA GLU A 193 -11.40 -12.56 20.96
C GLU A 193 -12.69 -12.00 21.57
N ASP A 194 -12.61 -10.82 22.20
CA ASP A 194 -13.75 -10.18 22.83
C ASP A 194 -14.71 -9.58 21.78
N GLU A 195 -15.98 -9.48 22.17
CA GLU A 195 -16.96 -8.70 21.43
C GLU A 195 -16.67 -7.20 21.57
N PHE A 196 -16.90 -6.46 20.48
CA PHE A 196 -16.89 -5.01 20.53
C PHE A 196 -18.02 -4.51 21.43
N ARG A 197 -17.70 -3.50 22.25
CA ARG A 197 -18.67 -2.84 23.15
C ARG A 197 -19.74 -2.08 22.36
N ARG A 198 -20.70 -1.50 23.07
CA ARG A 198 -21.71 -0.60 22.47
C ARG A 198 -21.02 0.60 21.80
N PRO A 199 -21.30 0.89 20.51
CA PRO A 199 -20.73 2.04 19.83
C PRO A 199 -21.15 3.37 20.47
N ARG A 200 -20.23 4.33 20.47
CA ARG A 200 -20.45 5.72 20.87
C ARG A 200 -20.19 6.66 19.71
N VAL A 201 -20.86 7.81 19.71
CA VAL A 201 -20.58 8.88 18.74
C VAL A 201 -19.20 9.49 19.02
N ILE A 202 -18.47 9.84 17.97
CA ILE A 202 -17.26 10.68 18.04
C ILE A 202 -17.69 12.15 17.94
N GLU A 203 -17.79 12.82 19.09
CA GLU A 203 -18.46 14.12 19.17
C GLU A 203 -17.70 15.27 18.52
N GLU A 204 -16.39 15.12 18.38
CA GLU A 204 -15.49 16.08 17.76
C GLU A 204 -15.59 16.06 16.22
N LEU A 205 -16.09 14.97 15.64
CA LEU A 205 -16.18 14.75 14.19
C LEU A 205 -17.64 14.84 13.73
N ARG A 206 -18.23 16.02 13.95
CA ARG A 206 -19.61 16.34 13.55
C ARG A 206 -19.60 17.17 12.28
N PHE A 207 -20.11 16.57 11.21
CA PHE A 207 -20.31 17.24 9.93
C PHE A 207 -21.76 17.71 9.77
N ASN A 208 -21.99 18.71 8.91
CA ASN A 208 -23.33 19.15 8.57
C ASN A 208 -24.13 17.98 7.96
N LYS A 209 -25.45 17.93 8.22
CA LYS A 209 -26.33 16.85 7.73
C LYS A 209 -26.34 16.70 6.20
N GLU A 210 -26.02 17.77 5.48
CA GLU A 210 -25.95 17.77 4.02
C GLU A 210 -24.64 17.15 3.50
N ASN A 211 -23.58 17.15 4.32
CA ASN A 211 -22.27 16.67 3.94
C ASN A 211 -22.20 15.14 4.05
N GLN A 212 -21.35 14.53 3.24
CA GLN A 212 -21.07 13.10 3.32
C GLN A 212 -19.64 12.89 3.78
N SER A 213 -19.45 11.87 4.62
CA SER A 213 -18.14 11.45 5.06
C SER A 213 -18.09 9.94 5.25
N ALA A 214 -16.94 9.33 4.95
CA ALA A 214 -16.73 7.90 5.13
C ALA A 214 -15.31 7.66 5.65
N PRO A 215 -15.10 7.05 6.84
CA PRO A 215 -13.78 6.68 7.30
C PRO A 215 -13.21 5.61 6.36
N ARG A 216 -11.92 5.73 6.05
CA ARG A 216 -11.24 4.86 5.09
C ARG A 216 -9.96 4.23 5.63
N SER A 217 -9.20 4.99 6.42
CA SER A 217 -7.93 4.51 6.96
C SER A 217 -7.66 5.10 8.34
N LEU A 218 -7.18 4.27 9.24
CA LEU A 218 -6.60 4.67 10.52
C LEU A 218 -5.10 4.43 10.42
N SER A 219 -4.26 5.32 10.98
CA SER A 219 -2.83 5.06 11.07
C SER A 219 -2.53 3.87 11.97
N HIS A 220 -1.36 3.27 11.80
CA HIS A 220 -0.90 2.10 12.57
C HIS A 220 -1.02 2.29 14.09
N ASP A 221 -0.63 3.47 14.59
CA ASP A 221 -0.72 3.85 16.00
C ASP A 221 -2.16 4.18 16.48
N GLY A 222 -3.12 4.27 15.55
CA GLY A 222 -4.49 4.67 15.81
C GLY A 222 -4.67 6.17 16.07
N LEU A 223 -3.69 7.03 15.76
CA LEU A 223 -3.71 8.45 16.15
C LEU A 223 -4.12 9.41 15.04
N SER A 224 -4.17 8.94 13.79
CA SER A 224 -4.60 9.70 12.61
C SER A 224 -5.72 8.94 11.89
N LEU A 225 -6.83 9.63 11.59
CA LEU A 225 -7.95 9.10 10.81
C LEU A 225 -8.04 9.84 9.49
N TYR A 226 -8.01 9.11 8.38
CA TYR A 226 -8.21 9.58 7.02
C TYR A 226 -9.56 9.12 6.50
N PHE A 227 -10.27 10.02 5.83
CA PHE A 227 -11.64 9.80 5.41
C PHE A 227 -11.98 10.59 4.14
N ASP A 228 -12.93 10.08 3.37
CA ASP A 228 -13.52 10.84 2.27
C ASP A 228 -14.49 11.86 2.85
N TYR A 229 -14.51 13.08 2.31
CA TYR A 229 -15.41 14.15 2.70
C TYR A 229 -15.98 14.86 1.48
N LEU A 230 -17.29 15.14 1.50
CA LEU A 230 -18.01 15.85 0.45
C LEU A 230 -18.85 16.98 1.08
N ASP A 231 -18.47 18.22 0.79
CA ASP A 231 -19.28 19.41 1.11
C ASP A 231 -20.26 19.68 -0.02
N LYS A 232 -21.46 19.12 0.06
CA LYS A 232 -22.45 19.24 -1.02
C LYS A 232 -22.84 20.68 -1.36
N LYS A 233 -22.68 21.61 -0.42
CA LYS A 233 -23.10 23.00 -0.58
C LYS A 233 -22.03 23.85 -1.27
N HIS A 234 -20.76 23.67 -0.90
CA HIS A 234 -19.67 24.53 -1.39
C HIS A 234 -18.74 23.83 -2.39
N ASN A 235 -18.54 22.52 -2.26
CA ASN A 235 -17.69 21.75 -3.16
C ASN A 235 -18.28 20.34 -3.38
N PRO A 236 -19.03 20.12 -4.48
CA PRO A 236 -19.70 18.84 -4.75
C PRO A 236 -18.73 17.75 -5.24
N LYS A 237 -17.48 17.76 -4.76
CA LYS A 237 -16.44 16.78 -5.04
C LYS A 237 -15.95 16.17 -3.73
N PHE A 238 -15.71 14.86 -3.76
CA PHE A 238 -15.04 14.21 -2.64
C PHE A 238 -13.58 14.67 -2.54
N GLU A 239 -13.17 14.98 -1.32
CA GLU A 239 -11.80 15.30 -0.94
C GLU A 239 -11.34 14.34 0.14
N ILE A 240 -10.03 14.18 0.25
CA ILE A 240 -9.42 13.43 1.35
C ILE A 240 -9.20 14.39 2.51
N TRP A 241 -9.81 14.08 3.65
CA TRP A 241 -9.64 14.81 4.89
C TRP A 241 -8.98 13.93 5.94
N PHE A 242 -8.36 14.56 6.94
CA PHE A 242 -7.80 13.84 8.07
C PHE A 242 -7.95 14.61 9.38
N THR A 243 -7.90 13.88 10.48
CA THR A 243 -7.83 14.40 11.85
C THR A 243 -6.80 13.61 12.65
N THR A 244 -6.34 14.18 13.77
CA THR A 244 -5.39 13.54 14.69
C THR A 244 -5.86 13.63 16.14
N ARG A 245 -5.35 12.76 17.00
CA ARG A 245 -5.51 12.82 18.46
C ARG A 245 -4.17 12.51 19.14
N LYS A 246 -4.00 12.95 20.40
CA LYS A 246 -2.73 12.77 21.13
C LYS A 246 -2.49 11.31 21.53
N ASN A 247 -3.54 10.60 21.92
CA ASN A 247 -3.57 9.18 22.24
C ASN A 247 -5.00 8.66 21.98
N ARG A 248 -5.22 7.34 22.08
CA ARG A 248 -6.53 6.74 21.77
C ARG A 248 -7.71 7.19 22.65
N ASN A 249 -7.40 7.69 23.85
CA ASN A 249 -8.41 8.22 24.79
C ASN A 249 -8.60 9.74 24.66
N SER A 250 -7.81 10.41 23.83
CA SER A 250 -7.92 11.85 23.61
C SER A 250 -9.00 12.16 22.58
N ALA A 251 -9.64 13.31 22.75
CA ALA A 251 -10.49 13.93 21.74
C ALA A 251 -9.75 14.07 20.40
N TRP A 252 -10.48 13.90 19.30
CA TRP A 252 -9.97 14.21 17.97
C TRP A 252 -9.86 15.73 17.79
N LYS A 253 -8.83 16.18 17.09
CA LYS A 253 -8.71 17.57 16.66
C LYS A 253 -9.74 17.89 15.56
N PRO A 254 -10.01 19.18 15.28
CA PRO A 254 -10.75 19.56 14.09
C PRO A 254 -10.12 18.93 12.83
N ALA A 255 -10.96 18.34 11.99
CA ALA A 255 -10.49 17.75 10.74
C ALA A 255 -10.11 18.84 9.72
N GLN A 256 -9.19 18.50 8.84
CA GLN A 256 -8.69 19.37 7.79
C GLN A 256 -8.42 18.59 6.49
N PRO A 257 -8.44 19.23 5.32
CA PRO A 257 -8.04 18.60 4.07
C PRO A 257 -6.60 18.06 4.13
N VAL A 258 -6.36 16.90 3.51
CA VAL A 258 -4.99 16.40 3.32
C VAL A 258 -4.26 17.31 2.34
N LYS A 259 -3.03 17.71 2.72
CA LYS A 259 -2.17 18.51 1.85
C LYS A 259 -1.60 17.63 0.74
N ILE A 260 -2.12 17.80 -0.46
CA ILE A 260 -1.61 17.20 -1.69
C ILE A 260 -1.02 18.33 -2.55
N SER A 261 0.19 18.14 -3.04
CA SER A 261 0.86 19.11 -3.92
C SER A 261 0.03 19.35 -5.18
N THR A 262 -0.07 20.59 -5.60
CA THR A 262 -0.78 20.98 -6.84
C THR A 262 0.14 21.04 -8.06
N GLN A 263 1.37 20.54 -7.92
CA GLN A 263 2.36 20.51 -9.01
C GLN A 263 1.94 19.55 -10.13
N ASP A 264 2.28 19.95 -11.36
CA ASP A 264 2.03 19.34 -12.67
C ASP A 264 1.28 18.00 -12.68
N ALA A 265 1.93 16.91 -12.28
CA ALA A 265 1.40 15.55 -12.39
C ALA A 265 0.10 15.30 -11.60
N LEU A 266 -0.20 16.12 -10.58
CA LEU A 266 -1.38 15.98 -9.71
C LEU A 266 -2.50 16.96 -10.06
N LYS A 267 -2.23 17.94 -10.95
CA LYS A 267 -3.20 19.00 -11.27
C LYS A 267 -4.42 18.44 -12.00
N GLY A 268 -5.61 18.73 -11.47
CA GLY A 268 -6.89 18.30 -12.05
C GLY A 268 -7.25 16.84 -11.77
N LEU A 269 -6.51 16.17 -10.89
CA LEU A 269 -6.87 14.85 -10.36
C LEU A 269 -7.72 15.02 -9.09
N SER A 270 -8.66 14.10 -8.91
CA SER A 270 -9.38 13.90 -7.66
C SER A 270 -8.95 12.59 -7.01
N PHE A 271 -8.92 12.57 -5.69
CA PHE A 271 -8.48 11.43 -4.90
C PHE A 271 -9.55 11.05 -3.89
N THR A 272 -9.84 9.76 -3.78
CA THR A 272 -10.82 9.21 -2.84
C THR A 272 -10.34 7.86 -2.30
N GLN A 273 -11.02 7.34 -1.29
CA GLN A 273 -10.74 6.05 -0.66
C GLN A 273 -9.27 5.90 -0.22
N PRO A 274 -8.73 6.85 0.58
CA PRO A 274 -7.37 6.76 1.09
C PRO A 274 -7.16 5.51 1.93
N PHE A 275 -6.05 4.82 1.71
CA PHE A 275 -5.52 3.78 2.58
C PHE A 275 -4.03 4.04 2.83
N LEU A 276 -3.65 4.24 4.09
CA LEU A 276 -2.29 4.61 4.49
C LEU A 276 -1.43 3.37 4.71
N THR A 277 -0.15 3.48 4.35
CA THR A 277 0.88 2.55 4.84
C THR A 277 1.16 2.76 6.33
N ASP A 278 1.80 1.76 6.97
CA ASP A 278 2.10 1.80 8.41
C ASP A 278 2.99 3.00 8.79
N ASP A 279 3.98 3.33 7.93
CA ASP A 279 4.86 4.49 8.09
C ASP A 279 4.18 5.82 7.73
N GLN A 280 2.95 5.76 7.21
CA GLN A 280 2.15 6.88 6.74
C GLN A 280 2.84 7.73 5.66
N LEU A 281 3.85 7.21 4.96
CA LEU A 281 4.56 7.94 3.89
C LEU A 281 3.95 7.68 2.52
N GLU A 282 3.18 6.61 2.37
CA GLU A 282 2.43 6.29 1.17
C GLU A 282 0.93 6.19 1.47
N MET A 283 0.12 6.54 0.48
CA MET A 283 -1.33 6.47 0.53
C MET A 283 -1.85 5.91 -0.79
N TYR A 284 -2.48 4.75 -0.72
CA TYR A 284 -3.24 4.19 -1.82
C TYR A 284 -4.55 4.97 -1.97
N VAL A 285 -4.89 5.31 -3.20
CA VAL A 285 -6.08 6.12 -3.52
C VAL A 285 -6.73 5.63 -4.80
N VAL A 286 -8.04 5.87 -4.89
CA VAL A 286 -8.75 5.88 -6.15
C VAL A 286 -8.58 7.26 -6.78
N VAL A 287 -8.05 7.29 -8.01
CA VAL A 287 -7.75 8.49 -8.79
C VAL A 287 -8.80 8.69 -9.86
N GLY A 288 -9.46 9.84 -9.83
CA GLY A 288 -10.31 10.33 -10.91
C GLY A 288 -9.67 11.51 -11.64
N LYS A 289 -10.09 11.76 -12.88
CA LYS A 289 -9.72 12.96 -13.63
C LYS A 289 -10.99 13.70 -14.06
N GLU A 290 -11.09 14.97 -13.70
CA GLU A 290 -12.33 15.74 -13.86
C GLU A 290 -12.80 15.87 -15.31
N SER A 291 -11.86 15.92 -16.25
CA SER A 291 -12.13 16.14 -17.67
C SER A 291 -12.43 14.86 -18.46
N GLU A 292 -12.26 13.68 -17.86
CA GLU A 292 -12.37 12.40 -18.56
C GLU A 292 -13.57 11.59 -18.04
N LYS A 293 -14.40 11.06 -18.96
CA LYS A 293 -15.35 9.97 -18.66
C LYS A 293 -14.64 8.88 -17.85
N PRO A 294 -15.32 8.16 -16.92
CA PRO A 294 -14.73 7.63 -15.69
C PRO A 294 -13.53 6.72 -15.96
N ASN A 295 -12.34 7.33 -16.02
CA ASN A 295 -11.07 6.66 -16.09
C ASN A 295 -10.55 6.54 -14.66
N ILE A 296 -11.22 5.67 -13.90
CA ILE A 296 -10.87 5.37 -12.52
C ILE A 296 -9.56 4.58 -12.55
N ARG A 297 -8.54 5.10 -11.87
CA ARG A 297 -7.25 4.43 -11.71
C ARG A 297 -6.94 4.24 -10.23
N PHE A 298 -6.08 3.29 -9.92
CA PHE A 298 -5.50 3.18 -8.59
C PHE A 298 -4.14 3.86 -8.60
N GLY A 299 -3.91 4.69 -7.58
CA GLY A 299 -2.67 5.45 -7.42
C GLY A 299 -2.11 5.25 -6.02
N ILE A 300 -0.81 5.49 -5.90
CA ILE A 300 -0.10 5.57 -4.63
C ILE A 300 0.51 6.96 -4.58
N LEU A 301 -0.02 7.78 -3.67
CA LEU A 301 0.55 9.08 -3.32
C LEU A 301 1.69 8.87 -2.32
N SER A 302 2.78 9.61 -2.46
CA SER A 302 3.92 9.51 -1.52
C SER A 302 4.41 10.89 -1.04
N ARG A 303 4.93 10.93 0.19
CA ARG A 303 5.57 12.09 0.84
C ARG A 303 6.89 11.70 1.50
N LYS A 304 7.78 12.68 1.70
CA LYS A 304 9.11 12.44 2.30
C LYS A 304 9.08 12.31 3.83
N THR A 305 8.18 13.03 4.49
CA THR A 305 8.05 13.06 5.96
C THR A 305 6.58 13.22 6.34
N LEU A 306 6.23 12.96 7.60
CA LEU A 306 4.84 13.06 8.09
C LEU A 306 4.24 14.48 7.99
N ASP A 307 5.08 15.51 8.03
CA ASP A 307 4.65 16.91 7.92
C ASP A 307 4.67 17.44 6.47
N ALA A 308 5.33 16.72 5.56
CA ALA A 308 5.37 17.09 4.15
C ALA A 308 4.04 16.79 3.45
N PRO A 309 3.65 17.58 2.43
CA PRO A 309 2.52 17.24 1.58
C PRO A 309 2.83 15.97 0.78
N PHE A 310 1.77 15.23 0.40
CA PHE A 310 1.89 14.20 -0.63
C PHE A 310 2.20 14.88 -1.96
N SER A 311 3.35 14.57 -2.55
CA SER A 311 3.90 15.37 -3.66
C SER A 311 4.23 14.55 -4.90
N SER A 312 4.01 13.24 -4.87
CA SER A 312 4.26 12.34 -5.99
C SER A 312 3.14 11.32 -6.10
N ILE A 313 2.90 10.81 -7.31
CA ILE A 313 1.98 9.72 -7.57
C ILE A 313 2.64 8.68 -8.46
N ARG A 314 2.44 7.41 -8.14
CA ARG A 314 2.66 6.27 -9.04
C ARG A 314 1.33 5.56 -9.25
N TYR A 315 1.05 5.14 -10.49
CA TYR A 315 -0.16 4.37 -10.79
C TYR A 315 0.12 2.89 -10.61
N ILE A 316 -0.87 2.17 -10.09
CA ILE A 316 -0.84 0.71 -10.08
C ILE A 316 -1.32 0.27 -11.47
N ASP A 317 -0.40 -0.25 -12.26
CA ASP A 317 -0.74 -0.79 -13.58
C ASP A 317 -1.40 -2.16 -13.40
N HIS A 318 -2.62 -2.30 -13.90
CA HIS A 318 -3.38 -3.54 -13.87
C HIS A 318 -3.25 -4.33 -15.18
N GLN A 319 -2.20 -4.12 -15.98
CA GLN A 319 -1.92 -4.93 -17.17
C GLN A 319 -2.01 -6.43 -16.84
N GLY A 320 -3.13 -7.07 -17.20
CA GLY A 320 -3.46 -8.46 -16.88
C GLY A 320 -4.78 -8.68 -16.15
N TRP A 321 -5.41 -7.65 -15.57
CA TRP A 321 -6.80 -7.71 -15.10
C TRP A 321 -7.74 -7.63 -16.30
N GLN A 322 -7.74 -8.66 -17.15
CA GLN A 322 -8.88 -8.85 -18.04
C GLN A 322 -10.09 -9.13 -17.14
N ARG A 323 -11.11 -8.29 -17.21
CA ARG A 323 -12.43 -8.68 -16.67
C ARG A 323 -12.73 -10.05 -17.27
N PRO A 324 -13.06 -11.08 -16.47
CA PRO A 324 -13.57 -12.33 -17.02
C PRO A 324 -14.73 -11.95 -17.95
N VAL A 325 -14.54 -12.14 -19.25
CA VAL A 325 -15.54 -11.76 -20.26
C VAL A 325 -16.77 -12.68 -20.18
N SER A 326 -16.71 -13.76 -19.39
CA SER A 326 -17.65 -14.88 -19.44
C SER A 326 -18.86 -14.80 -18.52
N GLU A 327 -19.02 -13.80 -17.66
CA GLU A 327 -20.22 -13.69 -16.80
C GLU A 327 -20.65 -12.24 -16.62
N LEU A 328 -21.09 -11.60 -17.71
CA LEU A 328 -22.00 -10.47 -17.54
C LEU A 328 -23.28 -11.03 -16.90
N PRO A 329 -23.68 -10.55 -15.71
CA PRO A 329 -24.96 -10.96 -15.13
C PRO A 329 -26.06 -10.67 -16.14
N ASP A 330 -27.05 -11.57 -16.18
CA ASP A 330 -28.25 -11.46 -17.00
C ASP A 330 -28.70 -9.98 -17.07
N PRO A 331 -28.83 -9.36 -18.26
CA PRO A 331 -29.23 -7.96 -18.38
C PRO A 331 -30.60 -7.66 -17.75
N THR A 332 -31.37 -8.67 -17.33
CA THR A 332 -32.59 -8.52 -16.54
C THR A 332 -32.34 -8.29 -15.04
N LEU A 333 -31.17 -8.65 -14.51
CA LEU A 333 -30.72 -8.25 -13.18
C LEU A 333 -30.26 -6.79 -13.25
N ARG A 334 -31.05 -5.90 -12.63
CA ARG A 334 -30.75 -4.46 -12.62
C ARG A 334 -29.30 -4.24 -12.18
N PRO A 335 -28.48 -3.52 -12.97
CA PRO A 335 -27.13 -3.21 -12.55
C PRO A 335 -27.19 -2.46 -11.21
N CYS A 336 -26.42 -2.92 -10.24
CA CYS A 336 -26.10 -2.11 -9.07
C CYS A 336 -25.42 -0.85 -9.60
N HIS A 337 -26.14 0.27 -9.61
CA HIS A 337 -25.56 1.57 -9.91
C HIS A 337 -24.42 1.79 -8.89
N ALA A 338 -23.18 1.65 -9.33
CA ALA A 338 -22.07 2.39 -8.74
C ALA A 338 -22.52 3.85 -8.73
N GLY A 339 -22.79 4.38 -7.53
CA GLY A 339 -23.61 5.57 -7.34
C GLY A 339 -23.17 6.77 -8.17
N THR A 340 -23.75 6.91 -9.36
CA THR A 340 -24.01 8.21 -9.95
C THR A 340 -25.12 8.82 -9.13
N ILE A 341 -24.78 9.84 -8.35
CA ILE A 341 -25.73 10.68 -7.62
C ILE A 341 -26.82 11.12 -8.61
N PRO A 342 -28.12 10.83 -8.38
CA PRO A 342 -29.17 11.38 -9.22
C PRO A 342 -29.21 12.89 -8.98
N HIS A 343 -29.00 13.68 -10.04
CA HIS A 343 -29.34 15.08 -10.03
C HIS A 343 -30.84 15.22 -9.69
N LEU A 344 -31.13 15.79 -8.52
CA LEU A 344 -32.47 16.25 -8.16
C LEU A 344 -32.92 17.29 -9.19
N LYS A 345 -33.82 16.91 -10.09
CA LYS A 345 -34.69 17.86 -10.78
C LYS A 345 -35.84 18.18 -9.84
N THR A 346 -35.75 19.31 -9.14
CA THR A 346 -36.92 19.99 -8.58
C THR A 346 -37.63 20.72 -9.72
N SER A 347 -38.77 20.21 -10.17
CA SER A 347 -39.79 21.04 -10.81
C SER A 347 -40.90 21.29 -9.80
N LEU A 348 -40.93 22.51 -9.28
CA LEU A 348 -42.13 23.12 -8.72
C LEU A 348 -43.09 23.42 -9.88
N SER A 349 -44.35 23.02 -9.72
CA SER A 349 -45.47 23.70 -10.37
C SER A 349 -46.71 23.52 -9.50
N VAL A 350 -47.29 24.66 -9.09
CA VAL A 350 -48.73 24.84 -9.21
C VAL A 350 -49.02 25.06 -10.69
#